data_AF-A0A645AEB9-F1
#
_entry.id   AF-A0A645AEB9-F1
#
_cell.length_a   1.000
_cell.length_b   1.000
_cell.length_c   1.000
_cell.angle_alpha   90.00
_cell.angle_beta   90.00
_cell.angle_gamma   90.00
#
_symmetry.space_group_name_H-M   'P 1'
#
loop_
_entity.id
_entity.type
_entity.pdbx_description
1 polymer ?
#
loop_
_entity_poly.entity_id
_entity_poly.type
_entity_poly.pdbx_seq_one_letter_code
_entity_poly.pdbx_strand_id
1 'polypeptide(L)'
;MDYETFGEHQQASTGIFDFLKHLPGALLTNGNIKFDTPSGICERHQPVAPLHVPFPISWADEERDTSAWLGNELQDEAFQKLYSIEKSVRLCNDPAITSNFAKLQQSDHFYYMCTKFFSDGAVHKYFNPYDTPYEAFINYMNVLSDFMLRVEGGTIIAKNSILVKKANRIKKKQ
;
A
#
# COMPACT_ATOMS: atom_id res chain seq x y z
N MET A 1 4.62 8.82 12.58
CA MET A 1 5.34 8.01 13.57
C MET A 1 4.73 6.64 13.50
N ASP A 2 5.55 5.65 13.22
CA ASP A 2 5.15 4.25 13.20
C ASP A 2 5.07 3.70 14.64
N TYR A 3 4.53 2.49 14.80
CA TYR A 3 4.38 1.91 16.14
C TYR A 3 5.72 1.38 16.67
N GLU A 4 6.57 0.93 15.75
CA GLU A 4 7.92 0.39 15.97
C GLU A 4 8.86 1.44 16.60
N THR A 5 8.55 2.74 16.45
CA THR A 5 9.24 3.83 17.17
C THR A 5 9.38 3.53 18.66
N PHE A 6 8.37 2.96 19.32
CA PHE A 6 8.38 2.69 20.75
C PHE A 6 8.50 1.19 21.05
N GLY A 7 9.63 0.80 21.61
CA GLY A 7 9.94 -0.60 21.95
C GLY A 7 11.03 -1.20 21.06
N GLU A 8 11.06 -0.86 19.76
CA GLU A 8 12.12 -1.29 18.84
C GLU A 8 13.18 -0.19 18.67
N HIS A 9 12.82 0.96 18.09
CA HIS A 9 13.77 2.06 17.88
C HIS A 9 14.14 2.76 19.19
N GLN A 10 13.15 2.98 20.05
CA GLN A 10 13.34 3.44 21.42
C GLN A 10 13.08 2.28 22.37
N GLN A 11 14.15 1.61 22.81
CA GLN A 11 14.05 0.47 23.72
C GLN A 11 13.42 0.87 25.06
N ALA A 12 12.77 -0.09 25.73
CA ALA A 12 12.14 0.15 27.04
C ALA A 12 13.11 0.75 28.08
N SER A 13 14.39 0.37 28.04
CA SER A 13 15.45 0.83 28.94
C SER A 13 15.73 2.33 28.87
N THR A 14 15.32 3.02 27.79
CA THR A 14 15.43 4.49 27.68
C THR A 14 14.40 5.21 28.55
N GLY A 15 13.42 4.50 29.12
CA GLY A 15 12.31 5.07 29.87
C GLY A 15 11.19 5.62 28.99
N ILE A 16 11.20 5.35 27.67
CA ILE A 16 10.20 5.89 26.74
C ILE A 16 8.76 5.51 27.11
N PHE A 17 8.53 4.31 27.61
CA PHE A 17 7.20 3.89 28.05
C PHE A 17 6.74 4.63 29.31
N ASP A 18 7.65 4.87 30.26
CA ASP A 18 7.35 5.69 31.43
C ASP A 18 7.07 7.14 31.01
N PHE A 19 7.83 7.69 30.07
CA PHE A 19 7.55 9.01 29.49
C PHE A 19 6.14 9.08 28.90
N LEU A 20 5.77 8.15 28.02
CA LEU A 20 4.45 8.11 27.38
C LEU A 20 3.32 7.92 28.38
N LYS A 21 3.55 7.17 29.47
CA LYS A 21 2.58 6.99 30.55
C LYS A 21 2.29 8.28 31.31
N HIS A 22 3.31 9.11 31.54
CA HIS A 22 3.16 10.38 32.27
C HIS A 22 2.74 11.55 31.38
N LEU A 23 3.01 11.48 30.07
CA LEU A 23 2.76 12.57 29.13
C LEU A 23 1.31 13.09 29.13
N PRO A 24 0.25 12.25 29.08
CA PRO A 24 -1.12 12.74 29.14
C PRO A 24 -1.42 13.54 30.42
N GLY A 25 -0.95 13.06 31.58
CA GLY A 25 -1.13 13.76 32.85
C GLY A 25 -0.45 15.14 32.85
N ALA A 26 0.78 15.21 32.35
CA ALA A 26 1.51 16.46 32.23
C ALA A 26 0.78 17.48 31.32
N LEU A 27 0.28 17.04 30.16
CA LEU A 27 -0.41 17.91 29.21
C LEU A 27 -1.77 18.43 29.73
N LEU A 28 -2.48 17.61 30.52
CA LEU A 28 -3.80 17.96 31.05
C LEU A 28 -3.77 18.88 32.27
N THR A 29 -2.61 19.05 32.92
CA THR A 29 -2.46 19.79 34.19
C THR A 29 -2.97 21.25 34.09
N ASN A 30 -2.75 21.91 32.95
CA ASN A 30 -3.12 23.32 32.76
C ASN A 30 -4.50 23.51 32.12
N GLY A 31 -5.25 22.44 31.83
CA GLY A 31 -6.61 22.48 31.27
C GLY A 31 -6.75 22.98 29.81
N ASN A 32 -5.69 23.52 29.21
CA ASN A 32 -5.71 24.11 27.87
C ASN A 32 -5.51 23.09 26.74
N ILE A 33 -5.13 21.85 27.06
CA ILE A 33 -4.89 20.79 26.09
C ILE A 33 -5.97 19.72 26.27
N LYS A 34 -6.49 19.18 25.16
CA LYS A 34 -7.43 18.06 25.14
C LYS A 34 -6.96 17.02 24.15
N PHE A 35 -7.22 15.76 24.46
CA PHE A 35 -7.06 14.65 23.52
C PHE A 35 -8.39 14.37 22.84
N ASP A 36 -8.32 14.00 21.58
CA ASP A 36 -9.50 13.73 20.78
C ASP A 36 -9.19 12.76 19.66
N THR A 37 -10.25 12.18 19.11
CA THR A 37 -10.15 11.39 17.88
C THR A 37 -10.31 12.31 16.66
N PRO A 38 -9.76 11.93 15.49
CA PRO A 38 -10.00 12.67 14.26
C PRO A 38 -11.49 12.89 13.98
N SER A 39 -12.33 11.87 14.14
CA SER A 39 -13.79 11.99 13.97
C SER A 39 -14.41 12.98 14.94
N GLY A 40 -13.99 12.97 16.21
CA GLY A 40 -14.45 13.92 17.22
C GLY A 40 -14.10 15.36 16.86
N ILE A 41 -12.88 15.61 16.38
CA ILE A 41 -12.48 16.95 15.91
C ILE A 41 -13.36 17.41 14.75
N CYS A 42 -13.65 16.53 13.78
CA CYS A 42 -14.52 16.84 12.65
C CYS A 42 -15.97 17.16 13.07
N GLU A 43 -16.48 16.56 14.14
CA GLU A 43 -17.82 16.86 14.67
C GLU A 43 -17.89 18.21 15.41
N ARG A 44 -16.80 18.60 16.07
CA ARG A 44 -16.74 19.78 16.95
C ARG A 44 -16.34 21.07 16.23
N HIS A 45 -15.55 20.96 15.18
CA HIS A 45 -14.92 22.10 14.53
C HIS A 45 -15.35 22.24 13.07
N GLN A 46 -15.57 23.48 12.64
CA GLN A 46 -15.84 23.79 11.24
C GLN A 46 -14.52 23.93 10.46
N PRO A 47 -14.47 23.47 9.20
CA PRO A 47 -13.31 23.70 8.35
C PRO A 47 -13.10 25.19 8.12
N VAL A 48 -11.84 25.65 8.25
CA VAL A 48 -11.49 27.08 8.11
C VAL A 48 -11.23 27.47 6.66
N ALA A 49 -10.64 26.56 5.88
CA ALA A 49 -10.32 26.80 4.47
C ALA A 49 -10.16 25.46 3.72
N PRO A 50 -10.38 25.43 2.39
CA PRO A 50 -10.00 24.29 1.57
C PRO A 50 -8.48 24.17 1.46
N LEU A 51 -7.97 22.94 1.49
CA LEU A 51 -6.58 22.62 1.19
C LEU A 51 -6.49 22.15 -0.27
N HIS A 52 -5.68 22.84 -1.08
CA HIS A 52 -5.46 22.48 -2.48
C HIS A 52 -4.15 21.69 -2.63
N VAL A 53 -4.25 20.42 -3.02
CA VAL A 53 -3.11 19.51 -3.22
C VAL A 53 -3.15 18.98 -4.67
N PRO A 54 -2.54 19.69 -5.64
CA PRO A 54 -2.70 19.39 -7.06
C PRO A 54 -1.91 18.17 -7.54
N PHE A 55 -0.91 17.73 -6.77
CA PHE A 55 -0.05 16.60 -7.10
C PHE A 55 -0.03 15.59 -5.96
N PRO A 56 0.14 14.29 -6.23
CA PRO A 56 0.38 13.30 -5.19
C PRO A 56 1.62 13.66 -4.37
N ILE A 57 1.49 13.59 -3.05
CA ILE A 57 2.56 13.81 -2.09
C ILE A 57 2.64 12.64 -1.12
N SER A 58 3.79 12.49 -0.47
CA SER A 58 3.98 11.50 0.58
C SER A 58 4.72 12.08 1.77
N TRP A 59 4.70 11.34 2.86
CA TRP A 59 5.50 11.62 4.06
C TRP A 59 6.93 11.09 3.97
N ALA A 60 7.24 10.28 2.95
CA ALA A 60 8.52 9.58 2.80
C ALA A 60 9.54 10.48 2.08
N ASP A 61 10.82 10.25 2.40
CA ASP A 61 12.02 10.89 1.85
C ASP A 61 11.99 12.43 1.84
N GLU A 62 13.12 13.09 1.59
CA GLU A 62 13.20 14.55 1.59
C GLU A 62 12.23 15.20 0.58
N GLU A 63 12.02 14.57 -0.57
CA GLU A 63 11.24 15.14 -1.69
C GLU A 63 9.73 15.20 -1.43
N ARG A 64 9.21 14.45 -0.44
CA ARG A 64 7.78 14.40 -0.07
C ARG A 64 6.84 14.11 -1.24
N ASP A 65 7.31 13.31 -2.20
CA ASP A 65 6.56 12.91 -3.39
C ASP A 65 6.42 11.39 -3.47
N THR A 66 6.07 10.85 -4.65
CA THR A 66 5.88 9.41 -4.87
C THR A 66 7.16 8.66 -5.23
N SER A 67 8.30 9.33 -5.31
CA SER A 67 9.54 8.73 -5.84
C SER A 67 10.14 7.62 -4.97
N ALA A 68 9.68 7.45 -3.72
CA ALA A 68 10.00 6.29 -2.90
C ALA A 68 9.40 4.97 -3.46
N TRP A 69 8.32 5.05 -4.25
CA TRP A 69 7.64 3.90 -4.85
C TRP A 69 7.58 3.94 -6.38
N LEU A 70 7.74 5.12 -6.99
CA LEU A 70 7.66 5.37 -8.44
C LEU A 70 8.73 6.39 -8.84
N GLY A 71 9.99 6.08 -8.54
CA GLY A 71 11.14 6.95 -8.77
C GLY A 71 12.18 6.37 -9.74
N ASN A 72 12.00 5.14 -10.21
CA ASN A 72 12.92 4.49 -11.15
C ASN A 72 12.22 3.49 -12.08
N GLU A 73 12.94 3.04 -13.11
CA GLU A 73 12.40 2.17 -14.17
C GLU A 73 11.90 0.80 -13.64
N LEU A 74 12.54 0.21 -12.62
CA LEU A 74 12.12 -1.08 -12.04
C LEU A 74 10.75 -0.95 -11.38
N GLN A 75 10.60 0.11 -10.59
CA GLN A 75 9.35 0.45 -9.91
C GLN A 75 8.23 0.73 -10.91
N ASP A 76 8.50 1.56 -11.91
CA ASP A 76 7.53 1.92 -12.95
C ASP A 76 7.10 0.71 -13.77
N GLU A 77 8.03 -0.16 -14.17
CA GLU A 77 7.71 -1.38 -14.92
C GLU A 77 6.84 -2.32 -14.09
N ALA A 78 7.23 -2.60 -12.84
CA ALA A 78 6.48 -3.47 -11.93
C ALA A 78 5.06 -2.95 -11.68
N PHE A 79 4.92 -1.63 -11.47
CA PHE A 79 3.65 -0.97 -11.25
C PHE A 79 2.75 -1.06 -12.49
N GLN A 80 3.26 -0.63 -13.65
CA GLN A 80 2.50 -0.66 -14.91
C GLN A 80 2.08 -2.09 -15.27
N LYS A 81 2.97 -3.07 -15.08
CA LYS A 81 2.67 -4.48 -15.35
C LYS A 81 1.54 -4.99 -14.46
N LEU A 82 1.56 -4.68 -13.17
CA LEU A 82 0.50 -5.06 -12.24
C LEU A 82 -0.86 -4.50 -12.67
N TYR A 83 -0.93 -3.20 -12.93
CA TYR A 83 -2.21 -2.56 -13.29
C TYR A 83 -2.68 -2.90 -14.70
N SER A 84 -1.80 -3.38 -15.59
CA SER A 84 -2.19 -3.86 -16.93
C SER A 84 -3.22 -5.00 -16.90
N ILE A 85 -3.25 -5.80 -15.82
CA ILE A 85 -4.16 -6.95 -15.66
C ILE A 85 -5.39 -6.67 -14.81
N GLU A 86 -5.56 -5.45 -14.29
CA GLU A 86 -6.65 -5.11 -13.36
C GLU A 86 -8.03 -5.48 -13.93
N LYS A 87 -8.27 -5.15 -15.20
CA LYS A 87 -9.54 -5.47 -15.87
C LYS A 87 -9.79 -6.98 -15.95
N SER A 88 -8.75 -7.76 -16.25
CA SER A 88 -8.84 -9.22 -16.31
C SER A 88 -9.10 -9.83 -14.94
N VAL A 89 -8.43 -9.32 -13.89
CA VAL A 89 -8.69 -9.71 -12.49
C VAL A 89 -10.16 -9.47 -12.13
N ARG A 90 -10.72 -8.29 -12.44
CA ARG A 90 -12.13 -7.97 -12.19
C ARG A 90 -13.09 -8.89 -12.95
N LEU A 91 -12.73 -9.30 -14.18
CA LEU A 91 -13.53 -10.22 -15.00
C LEU A 91 -13.56 -11.66 -14.48
N CYS A 92 -12.48 -12.12 -13.85
CA CYS A 92 -12.42 -13.46 -13.26
C CYS A 92 -13.51 -13.67 -12.19
N ASN A 93 -13.86 -12.62 -11.44
CA ASN A 93 -14.82 -12.66 -10.32
C ASN A 93 -14.52 -13.80 -9.33
N ASP A 94 -13.23 -14.05 -9.09
CA ASP A 94 -12.71 -15.07 -8.19
C ASP A 94 -12.14 -14.38 -6.93
N PRO A 95 -12.64 -14.70 -5.71
CA PRO A 95 -12.15 -14.11 -4.47
C PRO A 95 -10.66 -14.34 -4.20
N ALA A 96 -10.11 -15.50 -4.58
CA ALA A 96 -8.70 -15.82 -4.39
C ALA A 96 -7.82 -14.99 -5.34
N ILE A 97 -8.21 -14.87 -6.61
CA ILE A 97 -7.51 -13.99 -7.57
C ILE A 97 -7.55 -12.54 -7.09
N THR A 98 -8.70 -12.07 -6.61
CA THR A 98 -8.88 -10.71 -6.09
C THR A 98 -7.99 -10.46 -4.86
N SER A 99 -7.95 -11.41 -3.91
CA SER A 99 -7.11 -11.32 -2.73
C SER A 99 -5.62 -11.29 -3.09
N ASN A 100 -5.18 -12.12 -4.04
CA ASN A 100 -3.79 -12.15 -4.47
C ASN A 100 -3.40 -10.86 -5.21
N PHE A 101 -4.29 -10.31 -6.05
CA PHE A 101 -4.08 -9.01 -6.67
C PHE A 101 -3.94 -7.88 -5.64
N ALA A 102 -4.72 -7.93 -4.55
CA ALA A 102 -4.60 -6.95 -3.47
C ALA A 102 -3.26 -7.06 -2.72
N LYS A 103 -2.75 -8.27 -2.50
CA LYS A 103 -1.42 -8.46 -1.89
C LYS A 103 -0.30 -7.94 -2.77
N LEU A 104 -0.37 -8.18 -4.09
CA LEU A 104 0.62 -7.64 -5.03
C LEU A 104 0.61 -6.10 -5.12
N GLN A 105 -0.45 -5.44 -4.65
CA GLN A 105 -0.51 -3.97 -4.54
C GLN A 105 0.10 -3.41 -3.25
N GLN A 106 0.61 -4.26 -2.34
CA GLN A 106 1.28 -3.76 -1.13
C GLN A 106 2.47 -2.88 -1.52
N SER A 107 2.52 -1.69 -0.94
CA SER A 107 3.50 -0.65 -1.30
C SER A 107 4.94 -1.08 -1.03
N ASP A 108 5.15 -1.95 -0.05
CA ASP A 108 6.47 -2.48 0.32
C ASP A 108 7.18 -3.13 -0.87
N HIS A 109 6.44 -3.80 -1.78
CA HIS A 109 7.03 -4.39 -2.98
C HIS A 109 7.76 -3.35 -3.83
N PHE A 110 7.13 -2.20 -4.11
CA PHE A 110 7.75 -1.13 -4.89
C PHE A 110 8.81 -0.39 -4.07
N TYR A 111 8.59 -0.23 -2.76
CA TYR A 111 9.54 0.38 -1.85
C TYR A 111 10.88 -0.39 -1.85
N TYR A 112 10.85 -1.72 -1.84
CA TYR A 112 12.04 -2.56 -1.89
C TYR A 112 12.83 -2.47 -3.21
N MET A 113 12.21 -1.95 -4.27
CA MET A 113 12.85 -1.71 -5.57
C MET A 113 13.41 -0.27 -5.68
N CYS A 114 13.38 0.53 -4.61
CA CYS A 114 13.91 1.88 -4.60
C CYS A 114 15.44 1.87 -4.76
N THR A 115 15.95 2.71 -5.67
CA THR A 115 17.39 2.85 -5.95
C THR A 115 17.98 4.13 -5.37
N LYS A 116 17.25 4.85 -4.52
CA LYS A 116 17.79 6.04 -3.85
C LYS A 116 18.87 5.62 -2.85
N PHE A 117 20.08 6.15 -3.02
CA PHE A 117 21.24 5.84 -2.17
C PHE A 117 21.76 7.12 -1.46
N PHE A 118 21.11 7.53 -0.38
CA PHE A 118 21.63 8.56 0.56
C PHE A 118 21.19 8.26 2.01
N SER A 119 21.03 9.27 2.89
CA SER A 119 20.59 9.11 4.29
C SER A 119 19.35 8.22 4.46
N ASP A 120 18.48 8.22 3.45
CA ASP A 120 17.24 7.44 3.42
C ASP A 120 17.49 5.95 3.03
N GLY A 121 18.61 5.65 2.37
CA GLY A 121 18.98 4.29 1.97
C GLY A 121 19.16 3.32 3.14
N ALA A 122 19.47 3.82 4.34
CA ALA A 122 19.49 3.00 5.55
C ALA A 122 18.09 2.53 5.96
N VAL A 123 17.08 3.39 5.82
CA VAL A 123 15.67 3.07 6.10
C VAL A 123 15.12 2.11 5.03
N HIS A 124 15.45 2.36 3.75
CA HIS A 124 15.10 1.47 2.64
C HIS A 124 15.77 0.09 2.73
N LYS A 125 16.91 -0.03 3.44
CA LYS A 125 17.60 -1.32 3.68
C LYS A 125 17.14 -2.01 4.97
N TYR A 126 16.68 -1.27 5.97
CA TYR A 126 16.42 -1.79 7.32
C TYR A 126 15.31 -2.86 7.34
N PHE A 127 14.26 -2.69 6.51
CA PHE A 127 13.15 -3.65 6.38
C PHE A 127 13.06 -4.29 4.99
N ASN A 128 14.18 -4.46 4.28
CA ASN A 128 14.19 -5.08 2.97
C ASN A 128 14.68 -6.54 3.05
N PRO A 129 13.86 -7.54 2.69
CA PRO A 129 14.28 -8.94 2.71
C PRO A 129 15.23 -9.30 1.56
N TYR A 130 15.50 -8.38 0.64
CA TYR A 130 16.36 -8.57 -0.53
C TYR A 130 17.68 -7.82 -0.37
N ASP A 131 18.77 -8.37 -0.91
CA ASP A 131 20.09 -7.75 -0.82
C ASP A 131 20.21 -6.53 -1.76
N THR A 132 19.42 -6.53 -2.85
CA THR A 132 19.40 -5.43 -3.83
C THR A 132 17.99 -5.13 -4.36
N PRO A 133 17.75 -3.89 -4.83
CA PRO A 133 16.51 -3.53 -5.55
C PRO A 133 16.23 -4.42 -6.77
N TYR A 134 17.28 -4.90 -7.44
CA TYR A 134 17.16 -5.80 -8.58
C TYR A 134 16.64 -7.18 -8.19
N GLU A 135 17.07 -7.72 -7.05
CA GLU A 135 16.53 -8.99 -6.53
C GLU A 135 15.07 -8.87 -6.14
N ALA A 136 14.69 -7.76 -5.48
CA ALA A 136 13.30 -7.46 -5.17
C ALA A 136 12.44 -7.41 -6.44
N PHE A 137 12.91 -6.72 -7.47
CA PHE A 137 12.26 -6.63 -8.77
C PHE A 137 12.12 -7.99 -9.45
N ILE A 138 13.20 -8.77 -9.58
CA ILE A 138 13.18 -10.09 -10.21
C ILE A 138 12.21 -11.02 -9.49
N ASN A 139 12.24 -11.03 -8.15
CA ASN A 139 11.33 -11.85 -7.36
C ASN A 139 9.87 -11.46 -7.59
N TYR A 140 9.57 -10.17 -7.51
CA TYR A 140 8.22 -9.65 -7.76
C TYR A 140 7.73 -9.96 -9.17
N MET A 141 8.56 -9.76 -10.19
CA MET A 141 8.20 -9.99 -11.59
C MET A 141 7.98 -11.48 -11.91
N ASN A 142 8.72 -12.38 -11.25
CA ASN A 142 8.46 -13.82 -11.35
C ASN A 142 7.10 -14.20 -10.77
N VAL A 143 6.77 -13.69 -9.57
CA VAL A 143 5.48 -13.92 -8.92
C VAL A 143 4.34 -13.30 -9.74
N LEU A 144 4.51 -12.08 -10.22
CA LEU A 144 3.54 -11.39 -11.05
C LEU A 144 3.29 -12.13 -12.37
N SER A 145 4.34 -12.65 -13.01
CA SER A 145 4.21 -13.41 -14.25
C SER A 145 3.40 -14.70 -14.06
N ASP A 146 3.66 -15.46 -12.99
CA ASP A 146 2.83 -16.62 -12.64
C ASP A 146 1.38 -16.22 -12.34
N PHE A 147 1.18 -15.14 -11.59
CA PHE A 147 -0.15 -14.62 -11.29
C PHE A 147 -0.92 -14.23 -12.57
N MET A 148 -0.26 -13.59 -13.53
CA MET A 148 -0.86 -13.22 -14.82
C MET A 148 -1.37 -14.44 -15.59
N LEU A 149 -0.63 -15.56 -15.60
CA LEU A 149 -1.08 -16.80 -16.24
C LEU A 149 -2.36 -17.36 -15.59
N ARG A 150 -2.45 -17.29 -14.26
CA ARG A 150 -3.66 -17.70 -13.52
C ARG A 150 -4.86 -16.81 -13.85
N VAL A 151 -4.64 -15.50 -13.97
CA VAL A 151 -5.67 -14.53 -14.37
C VAL A 151 -6.15 -14.79 -15.79
N GLU A 152 -5.26 -15.10 -16.72
CA GLU A 152 -5.62 -15.44 -18.10
C GLU A 152 -6.49 -16.70 -18.16
N GLY A 153 -6.08 -17.78 -17.47
CA GLY A 153 -6.87 -19.00 -17.35
C GLY A 153 -8.26 -18.75 -16.75
N GLY A 154 -8.33 -17.97 -15.66
CA GLY A 154 -9.60 -17.56 -15.05
C GLY A 154 -10.49 -16.74 -15.98
N THR A 155 -9.91 -15.84 -16.76
CA THR A 155 -10.63 -15.00 -17.72
C THR A 155 -11.26 -15.83 -18.85
N ILE A 156 -10.54 -16.84 -19.36
CA ILE A 156 -11.06 -17.76 -20.38
C ILE A 156 -12.28 -18.52 -19.84
N ILE A 157 -12.18 -19.05 -18.62
CA ILE A 157 -13.28 -19.76 -17.95
C ILE A 157 -14.49 -18.83 -17.76
N ALA A 158 -14.26 -17.61 -17.28
CA ALA A 158 -15.32 -16.62 -17.08
C ALA A 158 -16.05 -16.29 -18.40
N LYS A 159 -15.31 -16.01 -19.48
CA LYS A 159 -15.88 -15.74 -20.81
C LYS A 159 -16.72 -16.91 -21.33
N ASN A 160 -16.22 -18.14 -21.22
CA ASN A 160 -16.96 -19.34 -21.63
C ASN A 160 -18.26 -19.50 -20.83
N SER A 161 -18.23 -19.25 -19.52
CA SER A 161 -19.43 -19.33 -18.68
C SER A 161 -20.51 -18.30 -19.10
N ILE A 162 -20.10 -17.10 -19.50
CA ILE A 162 -21.01 -16.05 -19.98
C ILE A 162 -21.65 -16.46 -21.31
N LEU A 163 -20.86 -16.99 -22.25
CA LEU A 163 -21.36 -17.48 -23.54
C LEU A 163 -22.38 -18.60 -23.37
N VAL A 164 -22.10 -19.57 -22.48
CA VAL A 164 -23.04 -20.67 -22.18
C VAL A 164 -24.34 -20.14 -21.56
N LYS A 165 -24.25 -19.23 -20.58
CA LYS A 165 -25.45 -18.58 -19.99
C LYS A 165 -26.28 -17.85 -21.04
N LYS A 166 -25.63 -17.14 -21.98
CA LYS A 166 -26.30 -16.42 -23.07
C LYS A 166 -27.01 -17.40 -24.03
N ALA A 167 -26.34 -18.48 -24.43
CA ALA A 167 -26.91 -19.51 -25.29
C ALA A 167 -28.15 -20.18 -24.65
N ASN A 168 -28.07 -20.50 -23.36
CA ASN A 168 -29.19 -21.10 -22.61
C ASN A 168 -30.38 -20.15 -22.47
N ARG A 169 -30.14 -18.83 -22.36
CA ARG A 169 -31.20 -17.82 -22.29
C ARG A 169 -31.92 -17.63 -23.63
N ILE A 170 -31.21 -17.83 -24.75
CA ILE A 170 -31.81 -17.80 -26.10
C ILE A 170 -32.70 -19.03 -26.31
N LYS A 171 -32.22 -20.23 -25.94
CA LYS A 171 -33.00 -21.48 -26.06
C LYS A 171 -34.29 -21.50 -25.23
N LYS A 172 -34.34 -20.80 -24.09
CA LYS A 172 -35.55 -20.70 -23.24
C LYS A 172 -36.61 -19.69 -23.75
N LYS A 173 -36.29 -18.90 -24.78
CA LYS A 173 -37.21 -17.91 -25.38
C LYS A 173 -37.87 -18.39 -26.67
N GLN A 174 -37.51 -19.58 -27.15
CA GLN A 174 -38.20 -20.31 -28.22
C GLN A 174 -39.09 -21.38 -27.59
#